data_AF-A0A0B3RUT1-F1
#
_entry.id   AF-A0A0B3RUT1-F1
#
_cell.length_a   1.000
_cell.length_b   1.000
_cell.length_c   1.000
_cell.angle_alpha   90.00
_cell.angle_beta   90.00
_cell.angle_gamma   90.00
#
_symmetry.space_group_name_H-M   'P 1'
#
loop_
_entity.id
_entity.type
_entity.pdbx_description
1 polymer ?
#
loop_
_entity_poly.entity_id
_entity_poly.type
_entity_poly.pdbx_seq_one_letter_code
_entity_poly.pdbx_strand_id
1 'polypeptide(L)'
;MKTRIGIGMLFSFQLCCAGFFLNDILSTRLGLRSVPIPWAIYELIQISAAIGLILGLGVTATLLARSLRARAQAEDSLRLARGAFMEVLDEHFDEWSLTPAERDVALMAIKGLSTAEIAEVRKTSEGTVKAQTNAIYRKAQVTGRPQLLSLFIDDLIAADPPEPSSTAAAS
;
A
#
# COMPACT_ATOMS: atom_id res chain seq x y z
N MET A 1 11.30 -19.61 -4.56
CA MET A 1 11.57 -20.40 -3.33
C MET A 1 13.06 -20.47 -2.97
N LYS A 2 13.97 -20.76 -3.92
CA LYS A 2 15.43 -20.83 -3.66
C LYS A 2 16.00 -19.58 -2.96
N THR A 3 15.57 -18.38 -3.34
CA THR A 3 16.01 -17.12 -2.70
C THR A 3 15.52 -16.97 -1.26
N ARG A 4 14.30 -17.41 -0.95
CA ARG A 4 13.73 -17.35 0.42
C ARG A 4 14.46 -18.32 1.36
N ILE A 5 14.81 -19.50 0.86
CA ILE A 5 15.58 -20.52 1.61
C ILE A 5 17.01 -20.01 1.84
N GLY A 6 17.65 -19.42 0.82
CA GLY A 6 19.00 -18.85 0.96
C GLY A 6 19.08 -17.69 1.96
N ILE A 7 18.07 -16.81 1.98
CA ILE A 7 17.99 -15.72 2.97
C ILE A 7 17.78 -16.28 4.38
N GLY A 8 16.90 -17.28 4.52
CA GLY A 8 16.67 -17.94 5.81
C GLY A 8 17.95 -18.57 6.37
N MET A 9 18.72 -19.28 5.54
CA MET A 9 20.01 -19.87 5.95
C MET A 9 21.02 -18.81 6.38
N LEU A 10 21.12 -17.69 5.66
CA LEU A 10 22.05 -16.61 5.98
C LEU A 10 21.66 -15.90 7.28
N PHE A 11 20.37 -15.68 7.51
CA PHE A 11 19.84 -15.11 8.76
C PHE A 11 20.10 -16.04 9.97
N SER A 12 19.84 -17.34 9.82
CA SER A 12 20.13 -18.32 10.88
C SER A 12 21.63 -18.37 11.21
N PHE A 13 22.49 -18.34 10.19
CA PHE A 13 23.94 -18.29 10.38
C PHE A 13 24.36 -17.03 11.14
N GLN A 14 23.83 -15.87 10.76
CA GLN A 14 24.10 -14.60 11.44
C GLN A 14 23.61 -14.60 12.89
N LEU A 15 22.43 -15.17 13.17
CA LEU A 15 21.89 -15.27 14.52
C LEU A 15 22.76 -16.15 15.43
N CYS A 16 23.25 -17.27 14.90
CA CYS A 16 24.20 -18.13 15.60
C CYS A 16 25.52 -17.40 15.90
N CYS A 17 26.10 -16.71 14.90
CA CYS A 17 27.32 -15.93 15.10
C CYS A 17 27.14 -14.80 16.12
N ALA A 18 26.04 -14.05 16.03
CA ALA A 18 25.73 -12.96 16.95
C ALA A 18 25.52 -13.46 18.39
N GLY A 19 24.82 -14.59 18.57
CA GLY A 19 24.62 -15.21 19.89
C GLY A 19 25.92 -15.67 20.53
N PHE A 20 26.81 -16.29 19.74
CA PHE A 20 28.13 -16.72 20.23
C PHE A 20 28.98 -15.52 20.67
N PHE A 21 29.01 -14.45 19.88
CA PHE A 21 29.72 -13.22 20.19
C PHE A 21 29.18 -12.53 21.46
N LEU A 22 27.85 -12.46 21.60
CA LEU A 22 27.21 -11.88 22.78
C LEU A 22 27.53 -12.68 24.05
N ASN A 23 27.53 -14.02 23.96
CA ASN A 23 27.90 -14.89 25.07
C ASN A 23 29.38 -14.71 25.47
N ASP A 24 30.28 -14.54 24.51
CA ASP A 24 31.70 -14.30 24.77
C ASP A 24 31.94 -12.96 25.49
N ILE A 25 31.31 -11.88 25.00
CA ILE A 25 31.33 -10.55 25.66
C ILE A 25 30.74 -10.63 27.07
N LEU A 26 29.60 -11.30 27.24
CA LEU A 26 28.90 -11.38 28.51
C LEU A 26 29.69 -12.21 29.54
N SER A 27 30.29 -13.32 29.13
CA SER A 27 31.15 -14.15 29.99
C SER A 27 32.40 -13.40 30.44
N THR A 28 32.95 -12.53 29.58
CA THR A 28 34.09 -11.67 29.88
C THR A 28 33.72 -10.54 30.84
N ARG A 29 32.54 -9.92 30.65
CA ARG A 29 32.04 -8.84 31.53
C ARG A 29 31.58 -9.34 32.90
N LEU A 30 31.04 -10.55 32.99
CA LEU A 30 30.58 -11.16 34.25
C LEU A 30 31.72 -11.82 35.04
N GLY A 31 32.95 -11.82 34.52
CA GLY A 31 34.13 -12.34 35.24
C GLY A 31 34.11 -13.86 35.46
N LEU A 32 33.31 -14.60 34.70
CA LEU A 32 33.08 -16.05 34.88
C LEU A 32 34.13 -16.94 34.18
N ARG A 33 35.25 -16.39 33.70
CA ARG A 33 36.30 -17.13 32.97
C ARG A 33 37.58 -17.27 33.79
N SER A 34 37.85 -18.50 34.25
CA SER A 34 39.06 -18.88 34.99
C SER A 34 40.11 -19.63 34.15
N VAL A 35 40.17 -19.44 32.81
CA VAL A 35 41.16 -20.13 31.96
C VAL A 35 41.79 -19.17 30.95
N PRO A 36 43.14 -19.13 30.82
CA PRO A 36 43.83 -18.24 29.90
C PRO A 36 43.72 -18.76 28.46
N ILE A 37 42.74 -18.25 27.72
CA ILE A 37 42.59 -18.53 26.28
C ILE A 37 43.58 -17.64 25.50
N PRO A 38 44.32 -18.18 24.51
CA PRO A 38 45.25 -17.40 23.69
C PRO A 38 44.56 -16.22 22.99
N TRP A 39 45.17 -15.03 23.05
CA TRP A 39 44.66 -13.77 22.51
C TRP A 39 44.27 -13.84 21.01
N ALA A 40 45.00 -14.62 20.21
CA ALA A 40 44.71 -14.84 18.78
C ALA A 40 43.31 -15.44 18.51
N ILE A 41 42.76 -16.22 19.44
CA ILE A 41 41.43 -16.82 19.28
C ILE A 41 40.34 -15.75 19.47
N TYR A 42 40.53 -14.81 20.39
CA TYR A 42 39.59 -13.70 20.60
C TYR A 42 39.51 -12.78 19.38
N GLU A 43 40.67 -12.43 18.80
CA GLU A 43 40.72 -11.53 17.64
C GLU A 43 40.01 -12.13 16.43
N LEU A 44 40.16 -13.44 16.20
CA LEU A 44 39.52 -14.16 15.10
C LEU A 44 37.98 -14.27 15.29
N ILE A 45 37.52 -14.47 16.53
CA ILE A 45 36.08 -14.46 16.86
C ILE A 45 35.50 -13.06 16.63
N GLN A 46 36.21 -11.99 17.01
CA GLN A 46 35.72 -10.62 16.86
C GLN A 46 35.64 -10.19 15.40
N ILE A 47 36.65 -10.55 14.59
CA ILE A 47 36.66 -10.28 13.14
C ILE A 47 35.52 -11.01 12.43
N SER A 48 35.30 -12.30 12.74
CA SER A 48 34.23 -13.08 12.13
C SER A 48 32.83 -12.56 12.51
N ALA A 49 32.64 -12.11 13.75
CA ALA A 49 31.40 -11.47 14.20
C ALA A 49 31.13 -10.14 13.48
N ALA A 50 32.16 -9.29 13.33
CA ALA A 50 32.04 -8.04 12.60
C ALA A 50 31.68 -8.26 11.12
N ILE A 51 32.34 -9.23 10.46
CA ILE A 51 32.03 -9.61 9.07
C ILE A 51 30.58 -10.11 8.95
N GLY A 52 30.15 -10.99 9.86
CA GLY A 52 28.78 -11.51 9.86
C GLY A 52 27.71 -10.42 10.04
N LEU A 53 27.97 -9.43 10.89
CA LEU A 53 27.07 -8.28 11.10
C LEU A 53 27.01 -7.37 9.87
N ILE A 54 28.14 -7.08 9.24
CA ILE A 54 28.19 -6.23 8.04
C ILE A 54 27.46 -6.90 6.87
N LEU A 55 27.72 -8.19 6.63
CA LEU A 55 27.04 -8.95 5.59
C LEU A 55 25.53 -9.03 5.85
N GLY A 56 25.16 -9.30 7.09
CA GLY A 56 23.77 -9.35 7.54
C GLY A 56 23.01 -8.04 7.38
N LEU A 57 23.65 -6.93 7.74
CA LEU A 57 23.11 -5.59 7.56
C LEU A 57 22.90 -5.29 6.06
N GLY A 58 23.86 -5.65 5.20
CA GLY A 58 23.73 -5.48 3.76
C GLY A 58 22.56 -6.26 3.16
N VAL A 59 22.39 -7.53 3.54
CA VAL A 59 21.25 -8.36 3.10
C VAL A 59 19.93 -7.78 3.62
N THR A 60 19.88 -7.38 4.90
CA THR A 60 18.68 -6.79 5.50
C THR A 60 18.30 -5.46 4.82
N ALA A 61 19.28 -4.59 4.56
CA ALA A 61 19.07 -3.32 3.88
C ALA A 61 18.57 -3.51 2.43
N THR A 62 19.14 -4.44 1.69
CA THR A 62 18.72 -4.72 0.30
C THR A 62 17.31 -5.32 0.24
N LEU A 63 16.94 -6.20 1.18
CA LEU A 63 15.60 -6.74 1.29
C LEU A 63 14.57 -5.68 1.66
N LEU A 64 14.90 -4.82 2.62
CA LEU A 64 14.05 -3.71 3.01
C LEU A 64 13.85 -2.73 1.85
N ALA A 65 14.92 -2.36 1.15
CA ALA A 65 14.85 -1.48 -0.02
C ALA A 65 13.99 -2.08 -1.14
N ARG A 66 14.12 -3.40 -1.41
CA ARG A 66 13.27 -4.09 -2.39
C ARG A 66 11.80 -4.14 -1.96
N SER A 67 11.55 -4.37 -0.66
CA SER A 67 10.19 -4.40 -0.13
C SER A 67 9.52 -3.02 -0.22
N LEU A 68 10.23 -1.95 0.11
CA LEU A 68 9.73 -0.57 0.01
C LEU A 68 9.43 -0.19 -1.45
N ARG A 69 10.31 -0.54 -2.40
CA ARG A 69 10.06 -0.28 -3.83
C ARG A 69 8.87 -1.07 -4.37
N ALA A 70 8.71 -2.33 -3.97
CA ALA A 70 7.56 -3.14 -4.37
C ALA A 70 6.24 -2.58 -3.80
N ARG A 71 6.26 -2.04 -2.57
CA ARG A 71 5.11 -1.36 -1.98
C ARG A 71 4.74 -0.09 -2.74
N ALA A 72 5.73 0.74 -3.09
CA ALA A 72 5.50 1.96 -3.87
C ALA A 72 4.83 1.67 -5.22
N GLN A 73 5.26 0.61 -5.92
CA GLN A 73 4.63 0.20 -7.18
C GLN A 73 3.18 -0.28 -7.02
N ALA A 74 2.86 -0.96 -5.91
CA ALA A 74 1.50 -1.38 -5.61
C ALA A 74 0.60 -0.19 -5.22
N GLU A 75 1.14 0.78 -4.49
CA GLU A 75 0.43 2.03 -4.17
C GLU A 75 0.20 2.89 -5.43
N ASP A 76 1.16 2.96 -6.35
CA ASP A 76 1.02 3.73 -7.59
C ASP A 76 -0.05 3.14 -8.52
N SER A 77 -0.12 1.81 -8.66
CA SER A 77 -1.16 1.16 -9.46
C SER A 77 -2.56 1.32 -8.85
N LEU A 78 -2.67 1.29 -7.53
CA LEU A 78 -3.92 1.66 -6.83
C LEU A 78 -4.26 3.15 -6.98
N ARG A 79 -3.26 4.04 -6.98
CA ARG A 79 -3.47 5.49 -7.19
C ARG A 79 -3.94 5.77 -8.62
N LEU A 80 -3.40 5.07 -9.61
CA LEU A 80 -3.82 5.19 -11.01
C LEU A 80 -5.25 4.68 -11.21
N ALA A 81 -5.59 3.50 -10.67
CA ALA A 81 -6.96 2.98 -10.73
C ALA A 81 -7.97 3.88 -10.00
N ARG A 82 -7.60 4.42 -8.83
CA ARG A 82 -8.43 5.39 -8.09
C ARG A 82 -8.56 6.71 -8.84
N GLY A 83 -7.49 7.17 -9.50
CA GLY A 83 -7.48 8.39 -10.31
C GLY A 83 -8.45 8.30 -11.48
N ALA A 84 -8.35 7.22 -12.25
CA ALA A 84 -9.24 6.99 -13.40
C ALA A 84 -10.72 6.92 -12.99
N PHE A 85 -11.04 6.25 -11.88
CA PHE A 85 -12.43 6.22 -11.38
C PHE A 85 -12.92 7.62 -10.94
N MET A 86 -12.08 8.40 -10.26
CA MET A 86 -12.46 9.77 -9.86
C MET A 86 -12.63 10.70 -11.06
N GLU A 87 -11.83 10.53 -12.11
CA GLU A 87 -11.94 11.28 -13.36
C GLU A 87 -13.30 11.02 -14.04
N VAL A 88 -13.70 9.75 -14.14
CA VAL A 88 -15.04 9.38 -14.66
C VAL A 88 -16.15 9.99 -13.80
N LEU A 89 -16.04 9.94 -12.47
CA LEU A 89 -17.03 10.58 -11.59
C LEU A 89 -17.14 12.09 -11.82
N ASP A 90 -16.01 12.78 -11.95
CA ASP A 90 -15.96 14.22 -12.14
C ASP A 90 -16.55 14.64 -13.50
N GLU A 91 -16.30 13.86 -14.56
CA GLU A 91 -16.90 14.10 -15.89
C GLU A 91 -18.43 14.04 -15.85
N HIS A 92 -19.01 13.00 -15.23
CA HIS A 92 -20.45 12.90 -15.02
C HIS A 92 -21.00 14.04 -14.16
N PHE A 93 -20.29 14.41 -13.09
CA PHE A 93 -20.73 15.50 -12.21
C PHE A 93 -20.70 16.86 -12.90
N ASP A 94 -19.76 17.07 -13.83
CA ASP A 94 -19.71 18.23 -14.70
C ASP A 94 -20.86 18.22 -15.71
N GLU A 95 -21.10 17.09 -16.39
CA GLU A 95 -22.19 16.93 -17.36
C GLU A 95 -23.57 17.21 -16.72
N TRP A 96 -23.81 16.68 -15.53
CA TRP A 96 -25.06 16.91 -14.80
C TRP A 96 -25.12 18.29 -14.13
N SER A 97 -24.06 19.08 -14.23
CA SER A 97 -23.95 20.41 -13.60
C SER A 97 -24.29 20.35 -12.10
N LEU A 98 -23.67 19.40 -11.40
CA LEU A 98 -23.83 19.27 -9.95
C LEU A 98 -23.11 20.40 -9.23
N THR A 99 -23.80 21.02 -8.28
CA THR A 99 -23.20 21.97 -7.34
C THR A 99 -22.21 21.25 -6.42
N PRO A 100 -21.24 21.96 -5.79
CA PRO A 100 -20.30 21.33 -4.86
C PRO A 100 -20.99 20.52 -3.76
N ALA A 101 -22.10 21.04 -3.22
CA ALA A 101 -22.87 20.35 -2.19
C ALA A 101 -23.59 19.09 -2.70
N GLU A 102 -24.01 19.06 -3.96
CA GLU A 102 -24.61 17.87 -4.59
C GLU A 102 -23.55 16.82 -4.91
N ARG A 103 -22.35 17.22 -5.35
CA ARG A 103 -21.22 16.29 -5.57
C ARG A 103 -20.86 15.53 -4.30
N ASP A 104 -20.79 16.23 -3.17
CA ASP A 104 -20.54 15.60 -1.88
C ASP A 104 -21.59 14.54 -1.54
N VAL A 105 -22.87 14.86 -1.73
CA VAL A 105 -23.99 13.93 -1.49
C VAL A 105 -23.95 12.76 -2.46
N ALA A 106 -23.69 13.00 -3.75
CA ALA A 106 -23.56 11.96 -4.77
C ALA A 106 -22.42 10.99 -4.43
N LEU A 107 -21.24 11.50 -4.07
CA LEU A 107 -20.09 10.69 -3.65
C LEU A 107 -20.41 9.80 -2.45
N MET A 108 -21.08 10.33 -1.43
CA MET A 108 -21.47 9.53 -0.26
C MET A 108 -22.54 8.49 -0.59
N ALA A 109 -23.49 8.83 -1.47
CA ALA A 109 -24.48 7.87 -1.97
C ALA A 109 -23.82 6.76 -2.80
N ILE A 110 -22.82 7.06 -3.62
CA ILE A 110 -22.06 6.05 -4.36
C ILE A 110 -21.29 5.13 -3.39
N LYS A 111 -20.73 5.69 -2.32
CA LYS A 111 -19.97 4.95 -1.28
C LYS A 111 -20.78 3.99 -0.42
N GLY A 112 -22.10 3.98 -0.49
CA GLY A 112 -22.91 3.08 0.32
C GLY A 112 -23.69 3.74 1.45
N LEU A 113 -23.44 5.02 1.78
CA LEU A 113 -24.09 5.68 2.91
C LEU A 113 -25.61 5.84 2.70
N SER A 114 -26.35 5.70 3.79
CA SER A 114 -27.77 6.01 3.90
C SER A 114 -27.99 7.52 4.02
N THR A 115 -29.20 7.98 3.74
CA THR A 115 -29.59 9.39 3.91
C THR A 115 -29.30 9.92 5.31
N ALA A 116 -29.51 9.10 6.35
CA ALA A 116 -29.25 9.46 7.73
C ALA A 116 -27.75 9.65 8.00
N GLU A 117 -26.90 8.72 7.53
CA GLU A 117 -25.45 8.83 7.66
C GLU A 117 -24.90 10.06 6.89
N ILE A 118 -25.43 10.34 5.70
CA ILE A 118 -25.05 11.54 4.94
C ILE A 118 -25.45 12.82 5.68
N ALA A 119 -26.64 12.83 6.29
CA ALA A 119 -27.12 13.96 7.07
C ALA A 119 -26.22 14.22 8.29
N GLU A 120 -25.80 13.16 8.98
CA GLU A 120 -24.86 13.22 10.11
C GLU A 120 -23.49 13.76 9.67
N VAL A 121 -22.90 13.17 8.62
CA VAL A 121 -21.58 13.59 8.12
C VAL A 121 -21.58 15.05 7.66
N ARG A 122 -22.64 15.47 6.96
CA ARG A 122 -22.77 16.85 6.46
C ARG A 122 -23.33 17.84 7.50
N LYS A 123 -23.67 17.38 8.71
CA LYS A 123 -24.31 18.18 9.76
C LYS A 123 -25.53 18.95 9.24
N THR A 124 -26.38 18.26 8.47
CA THR A 124 -27.60 18.82 7.86
C THR A 124 -28.79 17.92 8.16
N SER A 125 -30.01 18.34 7.79
CA SER A 125 -31.20 17.52 7.99
C SER A 125 -31.33 16.44 6.91
N GLU A 126 -31.91 15.29 7.26
CA GLU A 126 -32.25 14.25 6.27
C GLU A 126 -33.15 14.78 5.15
N GLY A 127 -34.03 15.74 5.44
CA GLY A 127 -34.86 16.40 4.44
C GLY A 127 -34.03 17.14 3.39
N THR A 128 -32.96 17.82 3.82
CA THR A 128 -32.02 18.50 2.92
C THR A 128 -31.28 17.49 2.04
N VAL A 129 -30.80 16.39 2.63
CA VAL A 129 -30.16 15.30 1.88
C VAL A 129 -31.12 14.70 0.86
N LYS A 130 -32.37 14.38 1.25
CA LYS A 130 -33.39 13.87 0.32
C LYS A 130 -33.66 14.81 -0.84
N ALA A 131 -33.77 16.11 -0.56
CA ALA A 131 -33.98 17.12 -1.59
C ALA A 131 -32.82 17.16 -2.59
N GLN A 132 -31.58 17.14 -2.09
CA GLN A 132 -30.38 17.12 -2.94
C GLN A 132 -30.25 15.82 -3.74
N THR A 133 -30.50 14.67 -3.11
CA THR A 133 -30.51 13.36 -3.79
C THR A 133 -31.54 13.31 -4.92
N ASN A 134 -32.74 13.85 -4.71
CA ASN A 134 -33.76 13.94 -5.75
C ASN A 134 -33.36 14.93 -6.87
N ALA A 135 -32.68 16.03 -6.54
CA ALA A 135 -32.14 16.94 -7.54
C ALA A 135 -31.06 16.26 -8.39
N ILE A 136 -30.16 15.49 -7.78
CA ILE A 136 -29.13 14.69 -8.45
C ILE A 136 -29.78 13.71 -9.43
N TYR A 137 -30.76 12.91 -8.99
CA TYR A 137 -31.45 11.95 -9.86
C TYR A 137 -32.13 12.63 -11.06
N ARG A 138 -32.77 13.78 -10.84
CA ARG A 138 -33.37 14.56 -11.93
C ARG A 138 -32.32 15.09 -12.90
N LYS A 139 -31.17 15.56 -12.42
CA LYS A 139 -30.08 16.07 -13.26
C LYS A 139 -29.41 14.94 -14.06
N ALA A 140 -29.20 13.79 -13.43
CA ALA A 140 -28.66 12.59 -14.06
C ALA A 140 -29.69 11.79 -14.89
N GLN A 141 -30.94 12.24 -14.98
CA GLN A 141 -32.03 11.58 -15.71
C GLN A 141 -32.30 10.13 -15.27
N VAL A 142 -32.11 9.84 -13.97
CA VAL A 142 -32.38 8.52 -13.37
C VAL A 142 -33.50 8.59 -12.34
N THR A 143 -34.10 7.45 -11.98
CA THR A 143 -35.20 7.39 -11.00
C THR A 143 -34.74 7.00 -9.60
N GLY A 144 -33.48 6.57 -9.44
CA GLY A 144 -32.97 6.20 -8.13
C GLY A 144 -31.51 5.78 -8.10
N ARG A 145 -31.07 5.45 -6.87
CA ARG A 145 -29.68 5.11 -6.55
C ARG A 145 -29.09 3.94 -7.37
N PRO A 146 -29.81 2.82 -7.58
CA PRO A 146 -29.25 1.71 -8.36
C PRO A 146 -28.94 2.11 -9.81
N GLN A 147 -29.80 2.93 -10.41
CA GLN A 147 -29.60 3.42 -11.78
C GLN A 147 -28.47 4.44 -11.86
N LEU A 148 -28.38 5.35 -10.87
CA LEU A 148 -27.24 6.26 -10.76
C LEU A 148 -25.91 5.49 -10.69
N LEU A 149 -25.86 4.41 -9.91
CA LEU A 149 -24.68 3.56 -9.79
C LEU A 149 -24.36 2.79 -11.08
N SER A 150 -25.37 2.36 -11.84
CA SER A 150 -25.18 1.67 -13.12
C SER A 150 -24.39 2.52 -14.11
N LEU A 151 -24.73 3.81 -14.24
CA LEU A 151 -24.05 4.74 -15.16
C LEU A 151 -22.52 4.74 -14.95
N PHE A 152 -22.08 4.73 -13.70
CA PHE A 152 -20.65 4.70 -13.38
C PHE A 152 -20.00 3.33 -13.60
N ILE A 153 -20.73 2.24 -13.35
CA ILE A 153 -20.22 0.88 -13.50
C ILE A 153 -20.09 0.52 -14.98
N ASP A 154 -21.05 0.94 -15.80
CA ASP A 154 -21.07 0.68 -17.24
C ASP A 154 -19.82 1.29 -17.90
N ASP A 155 -19.47 2.53 -17.54
CA ASP A 155 -18.26 3.20 -18.05
C ASP A 155 -16.97 2.56 -17.52
N LEU A 156 -16.96 2.10 -16.26
CA LEU A 156 -15.80 1.41 -15.68
C LEU A 156 -15.54 0.05 -16.37
N ILE A 157 -16.60 -0.62 -16.85
CA ILE A 157 -16.51 -1.88 -17.59
C ILE A 157 -16.20 -1.63 -19.08
N ALA A 158 -16.72 -0.55 -19.65
CA ALA A 158 -16.53 -0.16 -21.04
C ALA A 158 -15.15 0.47 -21.32
N ALA A 159 -14.40 0.86 -20.28
CA ALA A 159 -13.00 1.25 -20.40
C ALA A 159 -12.14 0.06 -20.88
N ASP A 160 -12.10 -0.13 -22.19
CA ASP A 160 -11.23 -1.11 -22.84
C ASP A 160 -9.77 -0.86 -22.39
N PRO A 161 -9.00 -1.91 -22.05
CA PRO A 161 -7.58 -1.74 -21.79
C PRO A 161 -6.93 -1.10 -23.02
N PRO A 162 -6.03 -0.11 -22.86
CA PRO A 162 -5.46 0.62 -23.97
C PRO A 162 -4.85 -0.37 -24.96
N GLU A 163 -5.35 -0.37 -26.21
CA GLU A 163 -4.79 -1.20 -27.26
C GLU A 163 -3.28 -0.95 -27.32
N PRO A 164 -2.42 -1.98 -27.27
CA PRO A 164 -1.00 -1.79 -27.42
C PRO A 164 -0.75 -1.19 -28.81
N SER A 165 -0.36 0.08 -28.81
CA SER A 165 0.00 0.86 -29.98
C SER A 165 0.85 0.01 -30.94
N SER A 166 0.25 -0.34 -32.07
CA SER A 166 0.93 -0.90 -33.24
C SER A 166 1.87 0.16 -33.83
N THR A 167 3.06 0.29 -33.25
CA THR A 167 4.15 1.14 -33.76
C THR A 167 5.45 0.35 -33.94
N ALA A 168 5.37 -0.90 -34.42
CA ALA A 168 6.56 -1.71 -34.70
C ALA A 168 6.45 -2.56 -35.98
N ALA A 169 5.79 -2.05 -37.02
CA ALA A 169 5.77 -2.69 -38.34
C ALA A 169 5.70 -1.67 -39.49
N ALA A 170 6.62 -0.70 -39.54
CA ALA A 170 6.95 0.02 -40.77
C ALA A 170 8.24 0.85 -40.59
N SER A 171 9.40 0.22 -40.79
CA SER A 171 10.61 0.83 -41.37
C SER A 171 11.75 -0.18 -41.35
#